data_AF-A0A941YCP1-F1
#
_entry.id   AF-A0A941YCP1-F1
#
_cell.length_a   1.000
_cell.length_b   1.000
_cell.length_c   1.000
_cell.angle_alpha   90.00
_cell.angle_beta   90.00
_cell.angle_gamma   90.00
#
_symmetry.space_group_name_H-M   'P 1'
#
loop_
_entity.id
_entity.type
_entity.pdbx_description
1 polymer ?
#
loop_
_entity_poly.entity_id
_entity_poly.type
_entity_poly.pdbx_seq_one_letter_code
_entity_poly.pdbx_strand_id
1 'polypeptide(L)'
;MRKAIVLGLLCLPAFSHADIYRYAEFFASQTGIPGSMTGQIVVSPTQTVGISYSGNVVAESQINDTGTYYYTGYNGGPSYYTNAVVQNAPSRTDIIALSGQTTNVITNTITFSAPVKNPIMDIVSLGSPAQLSHYDFSTPFTILSQGPGYWGSGSMWTNDNLRLYGMEGSGVIMFSGTYTSISFTASPFEYWSGFTVGVVPEPSSMLAIGLGGALLLRRRKRA
;
A
#
# COMPACT_ATOMS: atom_id res chain seq x y z
N MET A 1 -42.25 -3.74 -48.63
CA MET A 1 -42.00 -2.88 -47.45
C MET A 1 -41.05 -3.61 -46.50
N ARG A 2 -39.75 -3.27 -46.51
CA ARG A 2 -38.75 -3.91 -45.63
C ARG A 2 -38.63 -3.10 -44.35
N LYS A 3 -39.06 -3.66 -43.21
CA LYS A 3 -38.88 -3.06 -41.89
C LYS A 3 -37.41 -3.23 -41.48
N ALA A 4 -36.67 -2.12 -41.39
CA ALA A 4 -35.34 -2.11 -40.81
C ALA A 4 -35.48 -2.18 -39.28
N ILE A 5 -34.91 -3.21 -38.66
CA ILE A 5 -34.77 -3.31 -37.21
C ILE A 5 -33.46 -2.61 -36.86
N VAL A 6 -33.57 -1.45 -36.20
CA VAL A 6 -32.43 -0.74 -35.62
C VAL A 6 -32.07 -1.46 -34.32
N LEU A 7 -30.88 -2.06 -34.27
CA LEU A 7 -30.32 -2.64 -33.06
C LEU A 7 -29.67 -1.49 -32.25
N GLY A 8 -30.34 -1.06 -31.18
CA GLY A 8 -29.77 -0.07 -30.26
C GLY A 8 -28.60 -0.67 -29.49
N LEU A 9 -27.42 -0.06 -29.63
CA LEU A 9 -26.28 -0.35 -28.77
C LEU A 9 -26.61 0.19 -27.37
N LEU A 10 -26.93 -0.69 -26.42
CA LEU A 10 -26.99 -0.32 -25.00
C LEU A 10 -25.56 -0.05 -24.53
N CYS A 11 -25.20 1.22 -24.41
CA CYS A 11 -24.03 1.64 -23.65
C CYS A 11 -24.43 1.59 -22.17
N LEU A 12 -24.16 0.46 -21.50
CA LEU A 12 -24.28 0.40 -20.05
C LEU A 12 -23.17 1.28 -19.45
N PRO A 13 -23.48 2.17 -18.49
CA PRO A 13 -22.45 2.93 -17.83
C PRO A 13 -21.50 1.96 -17.12
N ALA A 14 -20.21 2.06 -17.41
CA ALA A 14 -19.19 1.47 -16.56
C ALA A 14 -19.31 2.16 -15.20
N PHE A 15 -19.77 1.43 -14.19
CA PHE A 15 -19.63 1.89 -12.82
C PHE A 15 -18.14 1.93 -12.52
N SER A 16 -17.56 3.13 -12.56
CA SER A 16 -16.31 3.41 -11.86
C SER A 16 -16.64 3.29 -10.38
N HIS A 17 -16.51 2.09 -9.82
CA HIS A 17 -16.29 2.02 -8.39
C HIS A 17 -14.84 2.47 -8.20
N ALA A 18 -14.70 3.47 -7.35
CA ALA A 18 -13.44 3.94 -6.87
C ALA A 18 -12.75 2.73 -6.18
N ASP A 19 -11.64 2.23 -6.75
CA ASP A 19 -11.02 0.99 -6.26
C ASP A 19 -10.46 1.23 -4.86
N ILE A 20 -11.13 0.61 -3.88
CA ILE A 20 -10.78 0.75 -2.47
C ILE A 20 -9.42 0.11 -2.24
N TYR A 21 -8.50 0.88 -1.64
CA TYR A 21 -7.18 0.43 -1.26
C TYR A 21 -7.27 -0.69 -0.22
N ARG A 22 -6.58 -1.81 -0.49
CA ARG A 22 -6.59 -3.04 0.31
C ARG A 22 -5.30 -3.16 1.09
N TYR A 23 -5.43 -3.22 2.41
CA TYR A 23 -4.32 -3.27 3.34
C TYR A 23 -3.88 -4.70 3.66
N ALA A 24 -2.62 -4.84 4.07
CA ALA A 24 -2.11 -6.06 4.66
C ALA A 24 -2.81 -6.35 5.99
N GLU A 25 -3.12 -7.63 6.18
CA GLU A 25 -3.61 -8.23 7.41
C GLU A 25 -2.51 -9.19 7.90
N PHE A 26 -1.84 -8.82 8.98
CA PHE A 26 -0.80 -9.61 9.61
C PHE A 26 -1.40 -10.50 10.70
N PHE A 27 -0.96 -11.76 10.75
CA PHE A 27 -1.47 -12.74 11.69
C PHE A 27 -0.37 -13.55 12.40
N ALA A 28 0.89 -13.35 12.02
CA ALA A 28 2.05 -13.91 12.72
C ALA A 28 3.19 -12.90 12.79
N SER A 29 3.91 -12.88 13.92
CA SER A 29 5.03 -11.98 14.17
C SER A 29 6.09 -12.66 15.04
N GLN A 30 7.35 -12.35 14.77
CA GLN A 30 8.51 -12.69 15.55
C GLN A 30 9.37 -11.44 15.70
N THR A 31 9.55 -10.96 16.92
CA THR A 31 10.40 -9.80 17.21
C THR A 31 11.88 -10.14 16.98
N GLY A 32 12.66 -9.17 16.51
CA GLY A 32 14.10 -9.36 16.29
C GLY A 32 14.75 -8.37 15.33
N ILE A 33 16.06 -8.58 15.17
CA ILE A 33 16.95 -7.91 14.20
C ILE A 33 17.87 -9.01 13.60
N PRO A 34 17.42 -9.76 12.59
CA PRO A 34 16.09 -9.69 11.96
C PRO A 34 15.01 -10.44 12.77
N GLY A 35 13.81 -9.87 12.79
CA GLY A 35 12.55 -10.53 13.09
C GLY A 35 11.78 -10.78 11.80
N SER A 36 10.53 -11.24 11.93
CA SER A 36 9.67 -11.49 10.77
C SER A 36 8.19 -11.23 11.07
N MET A 37 7.41 -10.89 10.03
CA MET A 37 5.95 -10.86 10.10
C MET A 37 5.35 -11.52 8.87
N THR A 38 4.24 -12.22 9.04
CA THR A 38 3.50 -12.87 7.94
C THR A 38 2.06 -12.40 7.94
N GLY A 39 1.54 -12.15 6.74
CA GLY A 39 0.21 -11.64 6.52
C GLY A 39 -0.30 -11.93 5.12
N GLN A 40 -1.38 -11.25 4.76
CA GLN A 40 -1.98 -11.34 3.44
C GLN A 40 -2.69 -10.03 3.07
N ILE A 41 -2.90 -9.79 1.78
CA ILE A 41 -3.77 -8.75 1.27
C ILE A 41 -4.91 -9.42 0.52
N VAL A 42 -6.14 -9.23 0.98
CA VAL A 42 -7.34 -9.68 0.25
C VAL A 42 -7.66 -8.65 -0.82
N VAL A 43 -7.23 -8.91 -2.05
CA VAL A 43 -7.38 -7.99 -3.19
C VAL A 43 -8.82 -8.00 -3.69
N SER A 44 -9.44 -9.18 -3.73
CA SER A 44 -10.85 -9.38 -4.07
C SER A 44 -11.40 -10.63 -3.35
N PRO A 45 -12.71 -10.90 -3.40
CA PRO A 45 -13.29 -12.10 -2.77
C PRO A 45 -12.67 -13.43 -3.23
N THR A 46 -11.98 -13.45 -4.37
CA THR A 46 -11.37 -14.65 -4.95
C THR A 46 -9.85 -14.53 -5.11
N GLN A 47 -9.24 -13.43 -4.68
CA GLN A 47 -7.81 -13.17 -4.87
C GLN A 47 -7.18 -12.64 -3.59
N THR A 48 -6.15 -13.35 -3.15
CA THR A 48 -5.31 -12.98 -2.01
C THR A 48 -3.85 -12.99 -2.44
N VAL A 49 -3.08 -12.02 -1.95
CA VAL A 49 -1.62 -11.98 -2.08
C VAL A 49 -1.02 -12.20 -0.69
N GLY A 50 -0.20 -13.23 -0.52
CA GLY A 50 0.54 -13.44 0.72
C GLY A 50 1.63 -12.39 0.90
N ILE A 51 1.85 -11.95 2.14
CA ILE A 51 2.89 -11.01 2.55
C ILE A 51 3.82 -11.69 3.53
N SER A 52 5.13 -11.60 3.28
CA SER A 52 6.14 -11.89 4.28
C SER A 52 7.09 -10.70 4.44
N TYR A 53 7.42 -10.40 5.69
CA TYR A 53 8.38 -9.37 6.06
C TYR A 53 9.53 -10.01 6.82
N SER A 54 10.76 -9.60 6.47
CA SER A 54 11.98 -9.90 7.24
C SER A 54 12.77 -8.61 7.40
N GLY A 55 13.17 -8.29 8.62
CA GLY A 55 13.77 -7.00 8.93
C GLY A 55 13.73 -6.74 10.41
N ASN A 56 13.81 -5.49 10.84
CA ASN A 56 13.60 -5.15 12.23
C ASN A 56 12.10 -5.22 12.56
N VAL A 57 11.77 -5.99 13.60
CA VAL A 57 10.43 -6.06 14.19
C VAL A 57 10.56 -5.82 15.69
N VAL A 58 9.95 -4.74 16.19
CA VAL A 58 9.89 -4.46 17.63
C VAL A 58 8.57 -4.95 18.25
N ALA A 59 8.52 -5.00 19.58
CA ALA A 59 7.40 -5.59 20.34
C ALA A 59 6.07 -4.85 20.15
N GLU A 60 6.14 -3.58 19.73
CA GLU A 60 5.01 -2.70 19.46
C GLU A 60 4.34 -2.97 18.11
N SER A 61 4.86 -3.92 17.32
CA SER A 61 4.20 -4.37 16.08
C SER A 61 2.87 -5.04 16.40
N GLN A 62 1.83 -4.77 15.61
CA GLN A 62 0.46 -5.22 15.87
C GLN A 62 -0.03 -6.15 14.77
N ILE A 63 -0.76 -7.19 15.17
CA ILE A 63 -1.35 -8.22 14.30
C ILE A 63 -2.79 -8.50 14.72
N ASN A 64 -3.56 -9.11 13.83
CA ASN A 64 -4.93 -9.58 14.07
C ASN A 64 -5.88 -8.45 14.52
N ASP A 65 -5.67 -7.24 14.03
CA ASP A 65 -6.48 -6.06 14.32
C ASP A 65 -6.62 -5.79 15.82
N THR A 66 -5.50 -5.93 16.53
CA THR A 66 -5.40 -5.67 17.97
C THR A 66 -4.48 -4.49 18.25
N GLY A 67 -4.78 -3.73 19.31
CA GLY A 67 -3.92 -2.64 19.78
C GLY A 67 -4.42 -1.24 19.42
N THR A 68 -3.49 -0.35 19.11
CA THR A 68 -3.74 1.09 18.92
C THR A 68 -3.85 1.43 17.44
N TYR A 69 -4.92 2.11 17.06
CA TYR A 69 -5.09 2.63 15.72
C TYR A 69 -4.27 3.92 15.48
N TYR A 70 -3.12 3.78 14.80
CA TYR A 70 -2.19 4.90 14.56
C TYR A 70 -2.48 5.75 13.32
N TYR A 71 -3.41 5.34 12.46
CA TYR A 71 -3.61 5.97 11.15
C TYR A 71 -4.56 7.17 11.20
N THR A 72 -4.32 8.05 12.17
CA THR A 72 -5.13 9.25 12.47
C THR A 72 -4.31 10.52 12.29
N GLY A 73 -4.99 11.66 12.23
CA GLY A 73 -4.36 12.97 12.30
C GLY A 73 -3.98 13.36 13.74
N TYR A 74 -3.03 14.28 13.86
CA TYR A 74 -2.57 14.76 15.16
C TYR A 74 -3.68 15.48 15.94
N ASN A 75 -3.88 15.13 17.21
CA ASN A 75 -4.85 15.75 18.12
C ASN A 75 -6.28 15.88 17.53
N GLY A 76 -6.75 14.87 16.79
CA GLY A 76 -8.07 14.88 16.15
C GLY A 76 -8.14 15.74 14.87
N GLY A 77 -6.98 16.17 14.35
CA GLY A 77 -6.86 16.85 13.07
C GLY A 77 -7.09 15.92 11.86
N PRO A 78 -6.97 16.46 10.63
CA PRO A 78 -7.14 15.68 9.42
C PRO A 78 -6.08 14.57 9.31
N SER A 79 -6.49 13.43 8.77
CA SER A 79 -5.59 12.32 8.43
C SER A 79 -4.95 12.55 7.06
N TYR A 80 -3.70 12.13 6.92
CA TYR A 80 -2.92 12.21 5.68
C TYR A 80 -2.74 10.84 5.01
N TYR A 81 -3.54 9.86 5.41
CA TYR A 81 -3.57 8.51 4.82
C TYR A 81 -4.54 8.35 3.65
N THR A 82 -5.13 9.46 3.16
CA THR A 82 -6.00 9.47 1.98
C THR A 82 -5.58 10.56 1.00
N ASN A 83 -5.75 10.29 -0.30
CA ASN A 83 -5.45 11.19 -1.41
C ASN A 83 -6.24 10.73 -2.67
N ALA A 84 -5.89 11.26 -3.85
CA ALA A 84 -6.57 10.90 -5.10
C ALA A 84 -6.42 9.42 -5.51
N VAL A 85 -5.32 8.76 -5.09
CA VAL A 85 -5.04 7.34 -5.36
C VAL A 85 -5.53 6.47 -4.21
N VAL A 86 -5.29 6.88 -2.96
CA VAL A 86 -5.71 6.14 -1.76
C VAL A 86 -6.98 6.74 -1.19
N GLN A 87 -8.11 6.09 -1.39
CA GLN A 87 -9.41 6.68 -1.07
C GLN A 87 -9.94 6.35 0.34
N ASN A 88 -9.25 5.48 1.05
CA ASN A 88 -9.56 5.07 2.42
C ASN A 88 -8.26 4.91 3.21
N ALA A 89 -8.25 5.41 4.44
CA ALA A 89 -7.18 5.13 5.39
C ALA A 89 -7.20 3.64 5.78
N PRO A 90 -6.14 3.13 6.44
CA PRO A 90 -6.11 1.78 6.97
C PRO A 90 -7.33 1.57 7.86
N SER A 91 -8.06 0.47 7.68
CA SER A 91 -9.24 0.16 8.50
C SER A 91 -8.90 -0.69 9.73
N ARG A 92 -7.63 -1.09 9.89
CA ARG A 92 -7.14 -2.00 10.91
C ARG A 92 -5.99 -1.39 11.69
N THR A 93 -5.70 -1.94 12.86
CA THR A 93 -4.55 -1.51 13.69
C THR A 93 -3.22 -2.14 13.28
N ASP A 94 -3.24 -3.17 12.43
CA ASP A 94 -2.08 -3.90 11.93
C ASP A 94 -0.95 -2.97 11.46
N ILE A 95 0.24 -3.18 12.02
CA ILE A 95 1.41 -2.35 11.76
C ILE A 95 2.69 -3.14 12.01
N ILE A 96 3.66 -3.00 11.11
CA ILE A 96 5.05 -3.38 11.38
C ILE A 96 5.70 -2.18 12.06
N ALA A 97 6.05 -2.33 13.33
CA ALA A 97 6.84 -1.34 14.04
C ALA A 97 8.32 -1.74 13.99
N LEU A 98 9.18 -0.73 13.84
CA LEU A 98 10.63 -0.89 13.87
C LEU A 98 11.31 0.27 14.59
N SER A 99 12.52 -0.01 15.07
CA SER A 99 13.48 0.98 15.54
C SER A 99 14.51 1.27 14.44
N GLY A 100 14.79 2.54 14.18
CA GLY A 100 15.93 2.90 13.33
C GLY A 100 17.23 2.34 13.92
N GLN A 101 18.27 2.18 13.11
CA GLN A 101 19.55 1.64 13.57
C GLN A 101 20.70 2.59 13.23
N THR A 102 21.62 2.77 14.19
CA THR A 102 22.87 3.54 13.98
C THR A 102 24.05 2.61 13.67
N THR A 103 24.04 1.40 14.22
CA THR A 103 25.06 0.37 13.99
C THR A 103 24.38 -0.92 13.55
N ASN A 104 25.08 -1.73 12.75
CA ASN A 104 24.53 -2.97 12.19
C ASN A 104 23.18 -2.77 11.50
N VAL A 105 23.07 -1.71 10.70
CA VAL A 105 21.87 -1.40 9.93
C VAL A 105 21.52 -2.61 9.06
N ILE A 106 20.34 -3.19 9.27
CA ILE A 106 19.86 -4.33 8.51
C ILE A 106 18.88 -3.88 7.42
N THR A 107 18.77 -4.71 6.38
CA THR A 107 17.77 -4.52 5.33
C THR A 107 16.43 -5.07 5.79
N ASN A 108 15.41 -4.21 5.75
CA ASN A 108 14.00 -4.55 5.87
C ASN A 108 13.46 -4.91 4.49
N THR A 109 12.77 -6.04 4.35
CA THR A 109 12.25 -6.53 3.07
C THR A 109 10.83 -7.02 3.22
N ILE A 110 9.92 -6.47 2.42
CA ILE A 110 8.56 -6.94 2.20
C ILE A 110 8.58 -7.79 0.93
N THR A 111 8.00 -8.99 0.99
CA THR A 111 7.89 -9.92 -0.15
C THR A 111 6.41 -10.25 -0.38
N PHE A 112 6.01 -10.22 -1.64
CA PHE A 112 4.67 -10.57 -2.11
C PHE A 112 4.69 -11.95 -2.74
N SER A 113 3.68 -12.79 -2.47
CA SER A 113 3.57 -14.14 -3.05
C SER A 113 3.31 -14.16 -4.56
N ALA A 114 2.96 -13.00 -5.13
CA ALA A 114 2.77 -12.78 -6.56
C ALA A 114 3.16 -11.33 -6.89
N PRO A 115 3.51 -11.00 -8.15
CA PRO A 115 3.83 -9.63 -8.54
C PRO A 115 2.64 -8.69 -8.27
N VAL A 116 2.90 -7.59 -7.59
CA VAL A 116 1.94 -6.56 -7.21
C VAL A 116 2.24 -5.27 -7.98
N LYS A 117 1.21 -4.68 -8.59
CA LYS A 117 1.32 -3.39 -9.27
C LYS A 117 1.12 -2.24 -8.29
N ASN A 118 1.99 -1.25 -8.39
CA ASN A 118 1.99 0.00 -7.62
C ASN A 118 1.75 -0.23 -6.12
N PRO A 119 2.55 -1.05 -5.42
CA PRO A 119 2.38 -1.22 -3.98
C PRO A 119 2.52 0.13 -3.28
N ILE A 120 1.71 0.32 -2.25
CA ILE A 120 1.66 1.55 -1.46
C ILE A 120 2.08 1.19 -0.03
N MET A 121 2.77 2.12 0.61
CA MET A 121 3.21 2.01 2.00
C MET A 121 2.75 3.23 2.78
N ASP A 122 2.09 2.96 3.90
CA ASP A 122 1.56 3.97 4.81
C ASP A 122 2.54 4.05 5.98
N ILE A 123 3.11 5.23 6.20
CA ILE A 123 4.17 5.49 7.18
C ILE A 123 3.59 6.22 8.38
N VAL A 124 3.98 5.79 9.58
CA VAL A 124 3.62 6.39 10.86
C VAL A 124 4.90 6.84 11.58
N SER A 125 4.96 8.13 11.92
CA SER A 125 6.00 8.73 12.77
C SER A 125 7.42 8.38 12.34
N LEU A 126 7.81 8.77 11.13
CA LEU A 126 9.21 8.68 10.70
C LEU A 126 9.99 9.86 11.29
N GLY A 127 11.00 9.58 12.11
CA GLY A 127 11.73 10.54 12.89
C GLY A 127 10.95 11.00 14.13
N SER A 128 11.59 11.87 14.90
CA SER A 128 10.96 12.58 16.02
C SER A 128 11.13 14.09 15.86
N PRO A 129 10.48 14.93 16.69
CA PRO A 129 10.66 16.38 16.64
C PRO A 129 12.12 16.82 16.82
N ALA A 130 12.91 16.03 17.55
CA ALA A 130 14.30 16.31 17.86
C ALA A 130 15.30 15.56 16.97
N GLN A 131 14.84 14.61 16.15
CA GLN A 131 15.72 13.73 15.40
C GLN A 131 15.18 13.40 14.02
N LEU A 132 16.00 13.71 13.01
CA LEU A 132 15.79 13.28 11.64
C LEU A 132 16.07 11.77 11.52
N SER A 133 15.11 11.04 10.94
CA SER A 133 15.28 9.67 10.47
C SER A 133 15.01 9.58 8.99
N HIS A 134 15.47 8.49 8.37
CA HIS A 134 15.15 8.20 6.99
C HIS A 134 15.06 6.70 6.70
N TYR A 135 14.26 6.38 5.69
CA TYR A 135 14.23 5.08 5.04
C TYR A 135 14.93 5.18 3.68
N ASP A 136 15.92 4.33 3.44
CA ASP A 136 16.64 4.24 2.17
C ASP A 136 16.15 3.03 1.39
N PHE A 137 15.31 3.27 0.38
CA PHE A 137 14.72 2.23 -0.46
C PHE A 137 15.65 1.84 -1.60
N SER A 138 15.61 0.56 -1.98
CA SER A 138 16.27 0.04 -3.19
C SER A 138 15.51 0.35 -4.48
N THR A 139 14.29 0.89 -4.35
CA THR A 139 13.34 1.13 -5.44
C THR A 139 12.77 2.53 -5.32
N PRO A 140 12.62 3.29 -6.42
CA PRO A 140 12.06 4.63 -6.37
C PRO A 140 10.61 4.63 -5.89
N PHE A 141 10.24 5.65 -5.12
CA PHE A 141 8.87 5.90 -4.67
C PHE A 141 8.41 7.32 -5.02
N THR A 142 7.12 7.57 -4.84
CA THR A 142 6.53 8.91 -4.88
C THR A 142 5.73 9.14 -3.62
N ILE A 143 5.85 10.31 -3.00
CA ILE A 143 5.01 10.72 -1.88
C ILE A 143 3.65 11.12 -2.44
N LEU A 144 2.59 10.42 -2.04
CA LEU A 144 1.21 10.71 -2.45
C LEU A 144 0.53 11.72 -1.51
N SER A 145 0.84 11.62 -0.21
CA SER A 145 0.38 12.54 0.82
C SER A 145 1.34 12.49 2.01
N GLN A 146 1.48 13.60 2.72
CA GLN A 146 2.28 13.68 3.94
C GLN A 146 1.76 14.79 4.85
N GLY A 147 1.96 14.63 6.16
CA GLY A 147 1.65 15.64 7.15
C GLY A 147 1.65 15.10 8.59
N PRO A 148 1.02 15.84 9.52
CA PRO A 148 0.80 15.42 10.90
C PRO A 148 0.15 14.04 11.00
N GLY A 149 0.60 13.24 11.96
CA GLY A 149 0.05 11.92 12.27
C GLY A 149 -0.25 11.75 13.75
N TYR A 150 -0.55 10.53 14.17
CA TYR A 150 -0.92 10.21 15.55
C TYR A 150 0.04 10.78 16.61
N TRP A 151 1.35 10.70 16.33
CA TRP A 151 2.39 11.09 17.29
C TRP A 151 2.69 12.59 17.31
N GLY A 152 2.45 13.31 16.21
CA GLY A 152 2.76 14.73 16.17
C GLY A 152 2.60 15.40 14.81
N SER A 153 3.09 16.64 14.73
CA SER A 153 2.83 17.55 13.62
C SER A 153 3.97 17.66 12.63
N GLY A 154 4.79 16.62 12.55
CA GLY A 154 5.95 16.54 11.68
C GLY A 154 5.62 16.43 10.20
N SER A 155 6.68 16.20 9.42
CA SER A 155 6.58 16.09 7.95
C SER A 155 7.52 15.04 7.39
N MET A 156 7.19 14.54 6.19
CA MET A 156 8.06 13.68 5.39
C MET A 156 8.40 14.34 4.05
N TRP A 157 9.59 14.05 3.52
CA TRP A 157 10.03 14.55 2.21
C TRP A 157 11.08 13.64 1.56
N THR A 158 11.36 13.88 0.28
CA THR A 158 12.44 13.21 -0.45
C THR A 158 13.08 14.18 -1.43
N ASN A 159 14.38 13.98 -1.72
CA ASN A 159 15.13 14.76 -2.70
C ASN A 159 15.50 13.96 -3.95
N ASP A 160 15.38 12.62 -3.89
CA ASP A 160 15.92 11.69 -4.89
C ASP A 160 14.96 10.52 -5.19
N ASN A 161 13.78 10.50 -4.57
CA ASN A 161 12.79 9.42 -4.65
C ASN A 161 13.29 8.05 -4.17
N LEU A 162 14.46 7.97 -3.53
CA LEU A 162 15.01 6.73 -2.97
C LEU A 162 15.15 6.80 -1.45
N ARG A 163 15.34 8.01 -0.90
CA ARG A 163 15.39 8.27 0.52
C ARG A 163 14.17 9.05 0.97
N LEU A 164 13.39 8.46 1.88
CA LEU A 164 12.30 9.14 2.57
C LEU A 164 12.85 9.68 3.89
N TYR A 165 12.89 11.00 4.03
CA TYR A 165 13.23 11.67 5.27
C TYR A 165 11.98 11.94 6.11
N GLY A 166 12.12 11.93 7.43
CA GLY A 166 11.07 12.35 8.35
C GLY A 166 11.62 13.00 9.62
N MET A 167 10.85 13.96 10.12
CA MET A 167 10.94 14.49 11.49
C MET A 167 9.55 14.43 12.09
N GLU A 168 9.18 13.29 12.67
CA GLU A 168 7.83 12.94 13.14
C GLU A 168 6.78 12.95 12.02
N GLY A 169 7.20 12.62 10.80
CA GLY A 169 6.36 12.69 9.62
C GLY A 169 5.47 11.45 9.46
N SER A 170 4.29 11.64 8.89
CA SER A 170 3.36 10.55 8.55
C SER A 170 2.77 10.75 7.17
N GLY A 171 2.32 9.68 6.52
CA GLY A 171 1.70 9.77 5.19
C GLY A 171 1.82 8.52 4.35
N VAL A 172 1.75 8.70 3.04
CA VAL A 172 1.60 7.62 2.06
C VAL A 172 2.63 7.77 0.94
N ILE A 173 3.33 6.68 0.63
CA ILE A 173 4.23 6.58 -0.52
C ILE A 173 3.81 5.44 -1.45
N MET A 174 4.11 5.58 -2.74
CA MET A 174 3.80 4.57 -3.76
C MET A 174 5.05 4.21 -4.56
N PHE A 175 5.26 2.92 -4.80
CA PHE A 175 6.32 2.41 -5.68
C PHE A 175 5.75 2.14 -7.07
N SER A 176 6.00 3.02 -8.03
CA SER A 176 5.44 2.89 -9.38
C SER A 176 6.10 1.73 -10.13
N GLY A 177 5.33 0.73 -10.55
CA GLY A 177 5.84 -0.45 -11.23
C GLY A 177 5.16 -1.74 -10.77
N THR A 178 5.79 -2.87 -11.04
CA THR A 178 5.31 -4.19 -10.60
C THR A 178 6.42 -4.87 -9.80
N TYR A 179 6.13 -5.28 -8.58
CA TYR A 179 7.13 -5.75 -7.62
C TYR A 179 6.72 -7.06 -6.97
N THR A 180 7.70 -7.95 -6.79
CA THR A 180 7.59 -9.10 -5.88
C THR A 180 8.21 -8.82 -4.52
N SER A 181 8.99 -7.75 -4.39
CA SER A 181 9.53 -7.30 -3.11
C SER A 181 9.87 -5.82 -3.11
N ILE A 182 9.84 -5.21 -1.93
CA ILE A 182 10.34 -3.86 -1.64
C ILE A 182 11.33 -3.98 -0.48
N SER A 183 12.50 -3.38 -0.60
CA SER A 183 13.53 -3.40 0.44
C SER A 183 14.01 -1.99 0.78
N PHE A 184 14.33 -1.79 2.06
CA PHE A 184 14.85 -0.54 2.56
C PHE A 184 15.69 -0.73 3.84
N THR A 185 16.49 0.27 4.20
CA THR A 185 17.12 0.37 5.52
C THR A 185 16.54 1.54 6.29
N ALA A 186 16.53 1.48 7.63
CA ALA A 186 16.06 2.56 8.49
C ALA A 186 17.19 3.10 9.37
N SER A 187 17.52 4.38 9.24
CA SER A 187 18.61 5.03 9.97
C SER A 187 18.42 6.54 10.07
N PRO A 188 19.13 7.25 10.96
CA PRO A 188 19.82 6.75 12.16
C PRO A 188 18.85 6.12 13.18
N PHE A 189 19.32 5.81 14.40
CA PHE A 189 18.50 5.23 15.44
C PHE A 189 17.24 6.04 15.75
N GLU A 190 16.09 5.40 15.77
CA GLU A 190 14.84 5.97 16.23
C GLU A 190 14.14 4.90 17.06
N TYR A 191 13.50 5.30 18.16
CA TYR A 191 12.85 4.34 19.06
C TYR A 191 11.71 3.59 18.39
N TRP A 192 10.92 4.30 17.59
CA TRP A 192 9.72 3.75 16.99
C TRP A 192 9.34 4.53 15.74
N SER A 193 9.17 3.80 14.65
CA SER A 193 8.40 4.21 13.49
C SER A 193 7.61 2.98 13.03
N GLY A 194 6.51 3.21 12.33
CA GLY A 194 5.65 2.11 11.90
C GLY A 194 5.24 2.24 10.45
N PHE A 195 4.91 1.11 9.84
CA PHE A 195 4.31 1.13 8.53
C PHE A 195 3.36 -0.05 8.31
N THR A 196 2.45 0.12 7.35
CA THR A 196 1.75 -0.98 6.70
C THR A 196 1.87 -0.85 5.19
N VAL A 197 1.46 -1.89 4.48
CA VAL A 197 1.48 -1.93 3.02
C VAL A 197 0.13 -2.36 2.49
N GLY A 198 -0.15 -1.99 1.24
CA GLY A 198 -1.37 -2.37 0.58
C GLY A 198 -1.26 -2.28 -0.93
N VAL A 199 -2.37 -2.57 -1.59
CA VAL A 199 -2.51 -2.47 -3.05
C VAL A 199 -3.86 -1.88 -3.43
N VAL A 200 -3.90 -1.12 -4.52
CA VAL A 200 -5.16 -0.78 -5.17
C VAL A 200 -5.46 -1.88 -6.18
N PRO A 201 -6.59 -2.62 -6.05
CA PRO A 201 -6.98 -3.61 -7.06
C PRO A 201 -7.08 -2.95 -8.43
N GLU A 202 -6.58 -3.60 -9.48
CA GLU A 202 -6.83 -3.12 -10.84
C GLU A 202 -8.33 -3.27 -11.16
N PRO A 203 -8.96 -2.28 -11.82
CA PRO A 203 -10.32 -2.42 -12.29
C PRO A 203 -10.40 -3.68 -13.13
N SER A 204 -11.14 -4.68 -12.63
CA SER A 204 -11.22 -6.01 -13.22
C SER A 204 -11.50 -5.91 -14.73
N SER A 205 -10.46 -6.10 -15.55
CA SER A 205 -10.53 -5.98 -17.02
C SER A 205 -11.28 -7.14 -17.69
N MET A 206 -12.03 -7.91 -16.89
CA MET A 206 -12.86 -9.06 -17.30
C MET A 206 -13.98 -8.67 -18.30
N LEU A 207 -14.31 -7.38 -18.44
CA LEU A 207 -15.30 -6.90 -19.42
C LEU A 207 -14.78 -6.77 -20.86
N ALA A 208 -13.45 -6.70 -21.08
CA ALA A 208 -12.90 -6.50 -22.42
C ALA A 208 -12.89 -7.79 -23.27
N ILE A 209 -12.85 -8.97 -22.65
CA ILE A 209 -12.85 -10.25 -23.38
C ILE A 209 -14.29 -10.65 -23.80
N GLY A 210 -15.31 -10.22 -23.05
CA GLY A 210 -16.72 -10.51 -23.35
C GLY A 210 -17.28 -9.80 -24.61
N LEU A 211 -16.78 -8.59 -24.92
CA LEU A 211 -17.22 -7.84 -26.11
C LEU A 211 -16.49 -8.27 -27.39
N GLY A 212 -15.25 -8.76 -27.29
CA GLY A 212 -14.50 -9.30 -28.44
C GLY A 212 -15.04 -10.65 -28.94
N GLY A 213 -15.52 -11.52 -28.04
CA GLY A 213 -16.08 -12.82 -28.39
C GLY A 213 -17.42 -12.75 -29.13
N ALA A 214 -18.25 -11.75 -28.83
CA ALA A 214 -19.57 -11.58 -29.47
C ALA A 214 -19.48 -11.08 -30.93
N LEU A 215 -18.39 -10.39 -31.30
CA LEU A 215 -18.18 -9.88 -32.67
C LEU A 215 -17.62 -10.95 -33.63
N LEU A 216 -16.94 -11.98 -33.13
CA LEU A 216 -16.36 -13.05 -33.96
C LEU A 216 -17.36 -14.15 -34.34
N LEU A 217 -18.51 -14.26 -33.68
CA LEU A 217 -19.51 -15.29 -33.97
C LEU A 217 -20.44 -14.96 -35.15
N ARG A 218 -20.35 -13.78 -35.77
CA ARG A 218 -21.29 -13.36 -36.83
C ARG A 218 -20.79 -13.57 -38.26
N ARG A 219 -19.62 -14.20 -38.47
CA ARG A 219 -19.01 -14.35 -39.81
C ARG A 219 -18.98 -15.76 -40.37
N ARG A 220 -19.95 -16.61 -40.01
CA ARG A 220 -20.21 -17.87 -40.73
C ARG A 220 -21.69 -18.04 -41.02
N LYS A 221 -22.10 -17.53 -42.19
CA LYS A 221 -23.00 -18.19 -43.16
C LYS A 221 -23.36 -17.19 -44.27
N ARG A 222 -22.86 -17.45 -45.48
CA ARG A 222 -23.69 -17.77 -46.65
C ARG A 222 -22.79 -18.21 -47.82
N ALA A 223 -23.21 -19.34 -48.39
CA ALA A 223 -22.83 -19.83 -49.72
C ALA A 223 -23.37 -18.89 -50.80
#